data_AF-A0A4Q9FNU2-F1
#
_entry.id   AF-A0A4Q9FNU2-F1
#
_cell.length_a   1.000
_cell.length_b   1.000
_cell.length_c   1.000
_cell.angle_alpha   90.00
_cell.angle_beta   90.00
_cell.angle_gamma   90.00
#
_symmetry.space_group_name_H-M   'P 1'
#
loop_
_entity.id
_entity.type
_entity.pdbx_description
1 polymer ?
#
loop_
_entity_poly.entity_id
_entity_poly.type
_entity_poly.pdbx_seq_one_letter_code
_entity_poly.pdbx_strand_id
1 'polypeptide(L)'
;MPITRLSETYLPAFIYITDLILADEPEIDYKKIADEGVADRKEIDARTIKRAFDLREALQKDKLEQKVYKPSVKTLNTLCGYYFENPEERFLKIAKTHQKEIQDYYKQHVPKHEVIQAVFKSKPEKIAFIEEQQEQYISFKKDVEEQTLKTLVANMEQKLLMRFENLQEKMNDDLAIKTRMIAHLEIKIEELQRKLKQANFANNTLGAIGLFFVSINYDAVSTEHIFEEFLNDFEGLEEDLVDDLI
;
A
#
# COMPACT_ATOMS: atom_id res chain seq x y z
N MET A 1 -15.37 10.37 -16.69
CA MET A 1 -15.73 9.24 -15.81
C MET A 1 -16.40 9.79 -14.55
N PRO A 2 -17.42 9.13 -13.98
CA PRO A 2 -17.98 9.54 -12.70
C PRO A 2 -16.93 9.38 -11.60
N ILE A 3 -16.81 10.39 -10.74
CA ILE A 3 -15.93 10.33 -9.57
C ILE A 3 -16.55 9.34 -8.59
N THR A 4 -15.76 8.40 -8.09
CA THR A 4 -16.19 7.40 -7.10
C THR A 4 -15.60 7.68 -5.73
N ARG A 5 -14.42 8.34 -5.67
CA ARG A 5 -13.69 8.74 -4.46
C ARG A 5 -12.97 10.07 -4.66
N LEU A 6 -12.53 10.67 -3.57
CA LEU A 6 -11.71 11.88 -3.57
C LEU A 6 -10.46 11.68 -4.45
N SER A 7 -10.20 12.66 -5.30
CA SER A 7 -9.01 12.74 -6.16
C SER A 7 -8.31 14.09 -5.94
N GLU A 8 -7.05 14.19 -6.39
CA GLU A 8 -6.23 15.39 -6.21
C GLU A 8 -6.91 16.65 -6.76
N THR A 9 -7.58 16.55 -7.92
CA THR A 9 -8.33 17.66 -8.54
C THR A 9 -9.37 18.28 -7.60
N TYR A 10 -9.96 17.49 -6.70
CA TYR A 10 -11.01 17.92 -5.78
C TYR A 10 -10.54 18.06 -4.33
N LEU A 11 -9.24 17.89 -4.08
CA LEU A 11 -8.65 18.11 -2.77
C LEU A 11 -8.93 19.51 -2.19
N PRO A 12 -8.89 20.60 -2.98
CA PRO A 12 -9.22 21.94 -2.48
C PRO A 12 -10.63 22.03 -1.88
N ALA A 13 -11.62 21.47 -2.58
CA ALA A 13 -13.02 21.49 -2.14
C ALA A 13 -13.22 20.65 -0.88
N PHE A 14 -12.56 19.49 -0.80
CA PHE A 14 -12.60 18.65 0.40
C PHE A 14 -12.07 19.39 1.63
N ILE A 15 -10.87 20.00 1.53
CA ILE A 15 -10.26 20.76 2.63
C ILE A 15 -11.15 21.91 3.06
N TYR A 16 -11.68 22.66 2.09
CA TYR A 16 -12.57 23.79 2.36
C TYR A 16 -13.79 23.36 3.17
N ILE A 17 -14.52 22.33 2.74
CA ILE A 17 -15.74 21.88 3.41
C ILE A 17 -15.42 21.30 4.79
N THR A 18 -14.37 20.48 4.93
CA THR A 18 -14.02 19.91 6.23
C THR A 18 -13.59 20.97 7.24
N ASP A 19 -12.86 21.98 6.78
CA ASP A 19 -12.39 23.05 7.67
C ASP A 19 -13.53 23.96 8.10
N LEU A 20 -14.52 24.21 7.24
CA LEU A 20 -15.71 24.95 7.63
C LEU A 20 -16.52 24.20 8.70
N ILE A 21 -16.67 22.88 8.56
CA ILE A 21 -17.32 22.07 9.61
C ILE A 21 -16.52 22.13 10.93
N LEU A 22 -15.18 22.04 10.87
CA LEU A 22 -14.32 22.15 12.05
C LEU A 22 -14.36 23.54 12.70
N ALA A 23 -14.59 24.59 11.92
CA ALA A 23 -14.70 25.95 12.43
C ALA A 23 -16.03 26.19 13.16
N ASP A 24 -17.13 25.59 12.69
CA ASP A 24 -18.45 25.71 13.30
C ASP A 24 -18.63 24.76 14.50
N GLU A 25 -17.91 23.63 14.52
CA GLU A 25 -18.02 22.61 15.57
C GLU A 25 -16.65 22.22 16.16
N PRO A 26 -16.24 22.81 17.31
CA PRO A 26 -14.94 22.51 17.92
C PRO A 26 -14.84 21.08 18.50
N GLU A 27 -15.97 20.45 18.82
CA GLU A 27 -16.05 19.02 19.16
C GLU A 27 -16.97 18.32 18.16
N ILE A 28 -16.39 17.48 17.30
CA ILE A 28 -17.10 16.89 16.17
C ILE A 28 -17.92 15.67 16.60
N ASP A 29 -19.25 15.78 16.46
CA ASP A 29 -20.15 14.63 16.54
C ASP A 29 -20.28 13.95 15.16
N TYR A 30 -19.43 12.94 14.93
CA TYR A 30 -19.44 12.18 13.67
C TYR A 30 -20.75 11.45 13.40
N LYS A 31 -21.52 11.12 14.44
CA LYS A 31 -22.81 10.45 14.30
C LYS A 31 -23.85 11.46 13.81
N LYS A 32 -23.87 12.66 14.40
CA LYS A 32 -24.73 13.76 13.94
C LYS A 32 -24.49 14.07 12.45
N ILE A 33 -23.23 14.21 12.02
CA ILE A 33 -22.88 14.42 10.61
C ILE A 33 -23.39 13.29 9.71
N ALA A 34 -23.26 12.05 10.18
CA ALA A 34 -23.71 10.88 9.45
C ALA A 34 -25.24 10.81 9.32
N ASP A 35 -25.97 11.22 10.36
CA ASP A 35 -27.43 11.17 10.45
C ASP A 35 -28.09 12.35 9.71
N GLU A 36 -27.57 13.57 9.88
CA GLU A 36 -28.16 14.80 9.32
C GLU A 36 -27.68 15.09 7.88
N GLY A 37 -26.47 14.65 7.51
CA GLY A 37 -25.89 14.91 6.20
C GLY A 37 -26.39 14.01 5.07
N VAL A 38 -27.19 12.98 5.38
CA VAL A 38 -27.68 12.00 4.40
C VAL A 38 -29.15 12.18 4.09
N ALA A 39 -29.53 11.97 2.83
CA ALA A 39 -30.95 11.91 2.46
C ALA A 39 -31.59 10.67 3.11
N ASP A 40 -32.87 10.75 3.49
CA ASP A 40 -33.70 9.77 4.26
C ASP A 40 -33.61 8.28 3.87
N ARG A 41 -32.89 7.92 2.80
CA ARG A 41 -32.71 6.55 2.29
C ARG A 41 -31.26 6.09 2.20
N LYS A 42 -30.29 6.88 2.67
CA LYS A 42 -28.85 6.57 2.55
C LYS A 42 -28.21 6.46 3.93
N GLU A 43 -27.75 5.28 4.31
CA GLU A 43 -26.99 5.11 5.55
C GLU A 43 -25.50 5.36 5.35
N ILE A 44 -24.85 6.08 6.26
CA ILE A 44 -23.38 6.16 6.33
C ILE A 44 -22.95 5.97 7.78
N ASP A 45 -21.87 5.22 7.98
CA ASP A 45 -21.37 4.94 9.32
C ASP A 45 -20.52 6.12 9.83
N ALA A 46 -20.70 6.49 11.11
CA ALA A 46 -19.94 7.56 11.77
C ALA A 46 -18.42 7.37 11.69
N ARG A 47 -17.91 6.12 11.68
CA ARG A 47 -16.48 5.81 11.48
C ARG A 47 -16.01 6.22 10.09
N THR A 48 -16.87 6.16 9.08
CA THR A 48 -16.56 6.61 7.71
C THR A 48 -16.39 8.12 7.68
N ILE A 49 -17.24 8.85 8.41
CA ILE A 49 -17.12 10.30 8.58
C ILE A 49 -15.83 10.63 9.33
N LYS A 50 -15.58 9.98 10.48
CA LYS A 50 -14.34 10.15 11.26
C LYS A 50 -13.10 9.97 10.38
N ARG A 51 -13.05 8.91 9.56
CA ARG A 51 -11.92 8.66 8.66
C ARG A 51 -11.69 9.77 7.62
N ALA A 52 -12.72 10.54 7.27
CA ALA A 52 -12.55 11.72 6.42
C ALA A 52 -11.85 12.85 7.20
N PHE A 53 -12.23 13.10 8.45
CA PHE A 53 -11.53 14.06 9.31
C PHE A 53 -10.10 13.61 9.64
N ASP A 54 -9.88 12.30 9.87
CA ASP A 54 -8.54 11.74 10.05
C ASP A 54 -7.66 11.97 8.81
N LEU A 55 -8.22 11.91 7.59
CA LEU A 55 -7.51 12.30 6.37
C LEU A 55 -7.16 13.80 6.39
N ARG A 56 -8.09 14.67 6.82
CA ARG A 56 -7.84 16.10 6.88
C ARG A 56 -6.70 16.44 7.85
N GLU A 57 -6.70 15.82 9.03
CA GLU A 57 -5.61 15.93 10.01
C GLU A 57 -4.28 15.44 9.43
N ALA A 58 -4.28 14.28 8.75
CA ALA A 58 -3.08 13.75 8.11
C ALA A 58 -2.52 14.68 7.01
N LEU A 59 -3.40 15.39 6.28
CA LEU A 59 -3.00 16.39 5.29
C LEU A 59 -2.35 17.64 5.90
N GLN A 60 -2.53 17.90 7.20
CA GLN A 60 -1.86 19.01 7.92
C GLN A 60 -0.47 18.61 8.44
N LYS A 61 -0.15 17.32 8.51
CA LYS A 61 1.14 16.83 8.98
C LYS A 61 2.24 17.05 7.96
N ASP A 62 3.47 16.99 8.43
CA ASP A 62 4.67 17.09 7.59
C ASP A 62 4.91 15.83 6.74
N LYS A 63 4.44 14.67 7.22
CA LYS A 63 4.59 13.36 6.58
C LYS A 63 3.41 12.46 6.93
N LEU A 64 3.11 11.50 6.05
CA LEU A 64 2.14 10.44 6.33
C LEU A 64 2.78 9.33 7.14
N GLU A 65 2.22 9.06 8.32
CA GLU A 65 2.66 7.98 9.22
C GLU A 65 1.99 6.63 8.88
N GLN A 66 0.84 6.67 8.22
CA GLN A 66 -0.01 5.51 7.97
C GLN A 66 -0.87 5.70 6.72
N LYS A 67 -1.37 4.60 6.17
CA LYS A 67 -2.25 4.60 4.99
C LYS A 67 -3.57 5.26 5.35
N VAL A 68 -3.93 6.31 4.61
CA VAL A 68 -5.16 7.07 4.83
C VAL A 68 -6.31 6.59 3.96
N TYR A 69 -7.52 6.71 4.48
CA TYR A 69 -8.75 6.46 3.75
C TYR A 69 -9.02 7.61 2.77
N LYS A 70 -9.43 7.28 1.53
CA LYS A 70 -9.93 8.27 0.56
C LYS A 70 -11.45 8.31 0.61
N PRO A 71 -12.08 9.43 1.02
CA PRO A 71 -13.53 9.57 1.08
C PRO A 71 -14.20 9.19 -0.23
N SER A 72 -15.26 8.39 -0.14
CA SER A 72 -16.13 8.10 -1.29
C SER A 72 -16.96 9.33 -1.68
N VAL A 73 -17.50 9.39 -2.89
CA VAL A 73 -18.44 10.47 -3.26
C VAL A 73 -19.66 10.51 -2.36
N LYS A 74 -20.12 9.36 -1.83
CA LYS A 74 -21.19 9.33 -0.84
C LYS A 74 -20.78 10.10 0.42
N THR A 75 -19.60 9.81 0.96
CA THR A 75 -19.03 10.51 2.12
C THR A 75 -18.88 12.01 1.87
N LEU A 76 -18.36 12.40 0.70
CA LEU A 76 -18.19 13.80 0.33
C LEU A 76 -19.53 14.55 0.21
N ASN A 77 -20.55 13.89 -0.35
CA ASN A 77 -21.90 14.45 -0.40
C ASN A 77 -22.51 14.58 1.00
N THR A 78 -22.26 13.63 1.90
CA THR A 78 -22.73 13.72 3.30
C THR A 78 -22.14 14.94 3.99
N LEU A 79 -20.83 15.19 3.85
CA LEU A 79 -20.19 16.36 4.44
C LEU A 79 -20.79 17.67 3.90
N CYS A 80 -21.08 17.74 2.59
CA CYS A 80 -21.76 18.89 2.02
C CYS A 80 -23.19 19.03 2.55
N GLY A 81 -23.94 17.93 2.58
CA GLY A 81 -25.33 17.95 3.01
C GLY A 81 -25.48 18.39 4.46
N TYR A 82 -24.53 17.99 5.30
CA TYR A 82 -24.42 18.45 6.67
C TYR A 82 -24.15 19.96 6.74
N TYR A 83 -23.04 20.40 6.15
CA TYR A 83 -22.60 21.79 6.26
C TYR A 83 -23.59 22.80 5.68
N PHE A 84 -24.22 22.46 4.56
CA PHE A 84 -25.20 23.31 3.88
C PHE A 84 -26.65 23.06 4.36
N GLU A 85 -26.84 22.26 5.41
CA GLU A 85 -28.16 21.90 5.98
C GLU A 85 -29.15 21.39 4.91
N ASN A 86 -28.64 20.68 3.91
CA ASN A 86 -29.42 20.19 2.78
C ASN A 86 -28.85 18.86 2.25
N PRO A 87 -29.44 17.70 2.61
CA PRO A 87 -28.98 16.37 2.21
C PRO A 87 -28.95 16.10 0.69
N GLU A 88 -29.61 16.94 -0.10
CA GLU A 88 -29.55 16.89 -1.56
C GLU A 88 -28.34 17.59 -2.16
N GLU A 89 -27.57 18.33 -1.37
CA GLU A 89 -26.34 18.94 -1.85
C GLU A 89 -25.32 17.88 -2.29
N ARG A 90 -24.61 18.24 -3.36
CA ARG A 90 -23.67 17.34 -4.03
C ARG A 90 -22.31 18.00 -4.06
N PHE A 91 -21.30 17.25 -3.65
CA PHE A 91 -19.92 17.72 -3.58
C PHE A 91 -19.42 18.31 -4.91
N LEU A 92 -19.73 17.68 -6.05
CA LEU A 92 -19.31 18.20 -7.35
C LEU A 92 -20.04 19.47 -7.78
N LYS A 93 -21.24 19.71 -7.26
CA LYS A 93 -21.98 20.96 -7.47
C LYS A 93 -21.29 22.06 -6.64
N ILE A 94 -21.07 21.82 -5.34
CA ILE A 94 -20.37 22.76 -4.45
C ILE A 94 -18.98 23.12 -4.98
N ALA A 95 -18.18 22.12 -5.38
CA ALA A 95 -16.84 22.33 -5.93
C ALA A 95 -16.81 23.22 -7.18
N LYS A 96 -17.91 23.30 -7.93
CA LYS A 96 -18.06 24.17 -9.11
C LYS A 96 -18.65 25.53 -8.73
N THR A 97 -19.73 25.55 -7.96
CA THR A 97 -20.44 26.77 -7.58
C THR A 97 -19.55 27.69 -6.75
N HIS A 98 -18.77 27.13 -5.83
CA HIS A 98 -17.90 27.86 -4.91
C HIS A 98 -16.43 27.84 -5.33
N GLN A 99 -16.15 27.58 -6.62
CA GLN A 99 -14.78 27.32 -7.10
C GLN A 99 -13.81 28.45 -6.71
N LYS A 100 -14.23 29.71 -6.81
CA LYS A 100 -13.36 30.85 -6.50
C LYS A 100 -13.01 30.89 -5.01
N GLU A 101 -14.00 30.80 -4.12
CA GLU A 101 -13.80 30.78 -2.67
C GLU A 101 -12.91 29.60 -2.25
N ILE A 102 -13.19 28.42 -2.79
CA ILE A 102 -12.42 27.20 -2.53
C ILE A 102 -10.95 27.38 -2.91
N GLN A 103 -10.68 27.95 -4.09
CA GLN A 103 -9.30 28.14 -4.56
C GLN A 103 -8.56 29.20 -3.74
N ASP A 104 -9.24 30.28 -3.37
CA ASP A 104 -8.64 31.34 -2.55
C ASP A 104 -8.34 30.84 -1.12
N TYR A 105 -9.24 30.04 -0.55
CA TYR A 105 -9.01 29.36 0.73
C TYR A 105 -7.85 28.36 0.62
N TYR A 106 -7.82 27.55 -0.43
CA TYR A 106 -6.81 26.52 -0.62
C TYR A 106 -5.40 27.09 -0.68
N LYS A 107 -5.18 28.25 -1.32
CA LYS A 107 -3.87 28.92 -1.38
C LYS A 107 -3.23 29.15 0.00
N GLN A 108 -4.04 29.31 1.04
CA GLN A 108 -3.57 29.53 2.41
C GLN A 108 -3.45 28.23 3.21
N HIS A 109 -4.05 27.14 2.73
CA HIS A 109 -4.19 25.87 3.43
C HIS A 109 -3.62 24.69 2.61
N VAL A 110 -2.71 24.96 1.67
CA VAL A 110 -2.13 23.96 0.77
C VAL A 110 -1.34 22.92 1.59
N PRO A 111 -1.71 21.63 1.56
CA PRO A 111 -0.90 20.57 2.16
C PRO A 111 0.48 20.49 1.51
N LYS A 112 1.47 19.96 2.23
CA LYS A 112 2.80 19.73 1.65
C LYS A 112 2.70 18.81 0.43
N HIS A 113 3.46 19.13 -0.62
CA HIS A 113 3.43 18.38 -1.88
C HIS A 113 3.66 16.88 -1.67
N GLU A 114 4.63 16.51 -0.84
CA GLU A 114 4.97 15.12 -0.51
C GLU A 114 3.78 14.35 0.09
N VAL A 115 2.97 15.01 0.92
CA VAL A 115 1.79 14.42 1.55
C VAL A 115 0.68 14.23 0.51
N ILE A 116 0.41 15.22 -0.34
CA ILE A 116 -0.54 15.10 -1.46
C ILE A 116 -0.15 13.91 -2.34
N GLN A 117 1.14 13.81 -2.63
CA GLN A 117 1.72 12.77 -3.46
C GLN A 117 1.48 11.37 -2.88
N ALA A 118 1.75 11.19 -1.60
CA ALA A 118 1.53 9.92 -0.91
C ALA A 118 0.04 9.56 -0.75
N VAL A 119 -0.87 10.55 -0.72
CA VAL A 119 -2.31 10.27 -0.79
C VAL A 119 -2.74 9.91 -2.20
N PHE A 120 -2.44 10.73 -3.22
CA PHE A 120 -3.16 10.70 -4.50
C PHE A 120 -2.42 10.04 -5.67
N LYS A 121 -1.08 10.00 -5.69
CA LYS A 121 -0.40 9.32 -6.79
C LYS A 121 -0.58 7.82 -6.70
N SER A 122 -0.85 7.19 -7.84
CA SER A 122 -0.61 5.76 -8.01
C SER A 122 0.85 5.52 -7.65
N LYS A 123 1.11 4.53 -6.78
CA LYS A 123 2.48 4.13 -6.49
C LYS A 123 3.16 3.85 -7.84
N PRO A 124 4.35 4.41 -8.09
CA PRO A 124 5.12 4.06 -9.28
C PRO A 124 5.19 2.55 -9.41
N GLU A 125 5.00 2.02 -10.62
CA GLU A 125 4.96 0.58 -10.92
C GLU A 125 6.12 -0.17 -10.24
N LYS A 126 7.30 0.43 -10.26
CA LYS A 126 8.51 -0.04 -9.59
C LYS A 126 8.31 -0.30 -8.08
N ILE A 127 7.72 0.66 -7.37
CA ILE A 127 7.43 0.50 -5.93
C ILE A 127 6.35 -0.55 -5.69
N ALA A 128 5.29 -0.54 -6.52
CA ALA A 128 4.22 -1.52 -6.39
C ALA A 128 4.72 -2.96 -6.60
N PHE A 129 5.64 -3.15 -7.55
CA PHE A 129 6.23 -4.45 -7.85
C PHE A 129 7.14 -4.96 -6.73
N ILE A 130 7.94 -4.09 -6.08
CA ILE A 130 8.73 -4.48 -4.88
C ILE A 130 7.82 -4.94 -3.74
N GLU A 131 6.69 -4.25 -3.54
CA GLU A 131 5.72 -4.63 -2.51
C GLU A 131 5.08 -5.98 -2.82
N GLU A 132 4.69 -6.22 -4.07
CA GLU A 132 4.15 -7.51 -4.51
C GLU A 132 5.16 -8.65 -4.33
N GLN A 133 6.43 -8.44 -4.73
CA GLN A 133 7.51 -9.40 -4.45
C GLN A 133 7.61 -9.69 -2.96
N GLN A 134 7.67 -8.65 -2.12
CA GLN A 134 7.79 -8.82 -0.68
C GLN A 134 6.62 -9.64 -0.09
N GLU A 135 5.39 -9.37 -0.53
CA GLU A 135 4.20 -10.10 -0.10
C GLU A 135 4.28 -11.59 -0.48
N GLN A 136 4.79 -11.91 -1.68
CA GLN A 136 4.96 -13.30 -2.13
C GLN A 136 6.01 -14.06 -1.32
N TYR A 137 7.16 -13.47 -1.01
CA TYR A 137 8.16 -14.11 -0.11
C TYR A 137 7.60 -14.31 1.30
N ILE A 138 6.84 -13.34 1.84
CA ILE A 138 6.19 -13.47 3.15
C ILE A 138 5.15 -14.60 3.14
N SER A 139 4.33 -14.67 2.09
CA SER A 139 3.33 -15.74 1.94
C SER A 139 4.00 -17.10 1.86
N PHE A 140 5.04 -17.23 1.03
CA PHE A 140 5.74 -18.50 0.87
C PHE A 140 6.48 -18.91 2.15
N LYS A 141 7.07 -17.97 2.89
CA LYS A 141 7.66 -18.25 4.21
C LYS A 141 6.63 -18.85 5.15
N LYS A 142 5.43 -18.28 5.20
CA LYS A 142 4.33 -18.79 6.01
C LYS A 142 3.93 -20.20 5.59
N ASP A 143 3.84 -20.46 4.28
CA ASP A 143 3.57 -21.81 3.77
C ASP A 143 4.66 -22.79 4.18
N VAL A 144 5.94 -22.40 4.13
CA VAL A 144 7.06 -23.23 4.60
C VAL A 144 6.93 -23.50 6.10
N GLU A 145 6.57 -22.52 6.92
CA GLU A 145 6.39 -22.70 8.36
C GLU A 145 5.23 -23.66 8.67
N GLU A 146 4.08 -23.52 7.99
CA GLU A 146 2.83 -24.22 8.30
C GLU A 146 2.69 -25.60 7.63
N GLN A 147 3.28 -25.80 6.45
CA GLN A 147 3.09 -27.00 5.63
C GLN A 147 4.27 -27.99 5.73
N THR A 148 4.03 -29.24 5.31
CA THR A 148 5.11 -30.24 5.16
C THR A 148 5.83 -30.02 3.83
N LEU A 149 7.11 -30.44 3.74
CA LEU A 149 7.88 -30.36 2.49
C LEU A 149 7.17 -31.08 1.34
N LYS A 150 6.59 -32.25 1.61
CA LYS A 150 5.82 -33.01 0.62
C LYS A 150 4.64 -32.21 0.05
N THR A 151 3.95 -31.42 0.87
CA THR A 151 2.84 -30.57 0.42
C THR A 151 3.35 -29.38 -0.41
N LEU A 152 4.46 -28.76 0.00
CA LEU A 152 5.06 -27.63 -0.72
C LEU A 152 5.46 -28.00 -2.15
N VAL A 153 6.00 -29.20 -2.35
CA VAL A 153 6.49 -29.65 -3.67
C VAL A 153 5.46 -30.39 -4.52
N ALA A 154 4.26 -30.64 -3.98
CA ALA A 154 3.25 -31.49 -4.61
C ALA A 154 2.79 -31.01 -6.00
N ASN A 155 2.86 -29.70 -6.26
CA ASN A 155 2.44 -29.07 -7.50
C ASN A 155 3.58 -28.42 -8.28
N MET A 156 4.84 -28.68 -7.91
CA MET A 156 5.99 -28.10 -8.60
C MET A 156 6.24 -28.78 -9.94
N GLU A 157 6.85 -28.03 -10.88
CA GLU A 157 7.32 -28.61 -12.12
C GLU A 157 8.32 -29.76 -11.88
N GLN A 158 8.26 -30.79 -12.74
CA GLN A 158 9.04 -32.02 -12.58
C GLN A 158 10.55 -31.78 -12.48
N LYS A 159 11.08 -30.73 -13.14
CA LYS A 159 12.51 -30.36 -13.06
C LYS A 159 12.89 -29.85 -11.67
N LEU A 160 12.06 -29.00 -11.08
CA LEU A 160 12.25 -28.47 -9.73
C LEU A 160 12.11 -29.58 -8.69
N LEU A 161 11.14 -30.48 -8.88
CA LEU A 161 10.95 -31.64 -8.01
C LEU A 161 12.19 -32.54 -7.97
N MET A 162 12.78 -32.86 -9.13
CA MET A 162 14.01 -33.68 -9.19
C MET A 162 15.19 -33.02 -8.46
N ARG A 163 15.37 -31.69 -8.60
CA ARG A 163 16.42 -30.96 -7.88
C ARG A 163 16.19 -31.00 -6.37
N PHE A 164 14.93 -30.87 -5.95
CA PHE A 164 14.57 -30.99 -4.54
C PHE A 164 14.76 -32.40 -3.98
N GLU A 165 14.41 -33.44 -4.74
CA GLU A 165 14.65 -34.84 -4.34
C GLU A 165 16.16 -35.09 -4.14
N ASN A 166 17.01 -34.59 -5.04
CA ASN A 166 18.46 -34.67 -4.88
C ASN A 166 18.95 -33.95 -3.60
N LEU A 167 18.39 -32.78 -3.29
CA LEU A 167 18.68 -32.07 -2.04
C LEU A 167 18.27 -32.90 -0.82
N GLN A 168 17.08 -33.50 -0.87
CA GLN A 168 16.53 -34.32 0.21
C GLN A 168 17.38 -35.57 0.46
N GLU A 169 17.86 -36.22 -0.61
CA GLU A 169 18.78 -37.36 -0.52
C GLU A 169 20.13 -36.96 0.09
N LYS A 170 20.68 -35.80 -0.28
CA LYS A 170 21.96 -35.30 0.24
C LYS A 170 21.90 -34.93 1.72
N MET A 171 20.86 -34.18 2.12
CA MET A 171 20.74 -33.67 3.49
C MET A 171 20.15 -34.71 4.45
N ASN A 172 19.24 -35.55 3.97
CA ASN A 172 18.52 -36.56 4.76
C ASN A 172 17.92 -36.01 6.07
N ASP A 173 17.53 -34.72 6.07
CA ASP A 173 16.94 -34.01 7.20
C ASP A 173 15.99 -32.92 6.70
N ASP A 174 14.70 -33.24 6.68
CA ASP A 174 13.62 -32.34 6.29
C ASP A 174 13.54 -31.08 7.17
N LEU A 175 13.88 -31.18 8.46
CA LEU A 175 13.84 -30.04 9.36
C LEU A 175 14.96 -29.05 9.01
N ALA A 176 16.16 -29.57 8.74
CA ALA A 176 17.30 -28.75 8.32
C ALA A 176 17.02 -28.02 6.99
N ILE A 177 16.38 -28.69 6.02
CA ILE A 177 15.96 -28.07 4.75
C ILE A 177 14.98 -26.92 5.02
N LYS A 178 13.93 -27.15 5.81
CA LYS A 178 12.96 -26.10 6.17
C LYS A 178 13.62 -24.91 6.86
N THR A 179 14.54 -25.15 7.80
CA THR A 179 15.25 -24.08 8.50
C THR A 179 16.09 -23.25 7.54
N ARG A 180 16.81 -23.88 6.59
CA ARG A 180 17.60 -23.15 5.57
C ARG A 180 16.70 -22.36 4.62
N MET A 181 15.58 -22.93 4.19
CA MET A 181 14.59 -22.22 3.36
C MET A 181 14.05 -20.98 4.08
N ILE A 182 13.65 -21.11 5.35
CA ILE A 182 13.15 -19.98 6.14
C ILE A 182 14.21 -18.89 6.25
N ALA A 183 15.47 -19.24 6.55
CA ALA A 183 16.56 -18.29 6.64
C ALA A 183 16.81 -17.55 5.30
N HIS A 184 16.80 -18.27 4.17
CA HIS A 184 16.91 -17.66 2.84
C HIS A 184 15.77 -16.65 2.58
N LEU A 185 14.51 -17.05 2.88
CA LEU A 185 13.35 -16.17 2.71
C LEU A 185 13.43 -14.92 3.60
N GLU A 186 13.90 -15.04 4.83
CA GLU A 186 14.09 -13.90 5.74
C GLU A 186 15.11 -12.90 5.20
N ILE A 187 16.24 -13.38 4.67
CA ILE A 187 17.27 -12.54 4.03
C ILE A 187 16.65 -11.76 2.86
N LYS A 188 15.93 -12.44 1.96
CA LYS A 188 15.28 -11.81 0.80
C LYS A 188 14.22 -10.79 1.20
N ILE A 189 13.41 -11.10 2.23
CA ILE A 189 12.42 -10.15 2.77
C ILE A 189 13.12 -8.89 3.30
N GLU A 190 14.24 -9.04 4.02
CA GLU A 190 14.98 -7.89 4.54
C GLU A 190 15.58 -7.03 3.41
N GLU A 191 16.13 -7.67 2.37
CA GLU A 191 16.62 -6.98 1.18
C GLU A 191 15.52 -6.19 0.46
N LEU A 192 14.35 -6.79 0.27
CA LEU A 192 13.18 -6.15 -0.34
C LEU A 192 12.67 -4.99 0.52
N GLN A 193 12.66 -5.13 1.86
CA GLN A 193 12.32 -4.03 2.77
C GLN A 193 13.30 -2.85 2.65
N ARG A 194 14.61 -3.13 2.55
CA ARG A 194 15.63 -2.09 2.36
C ARG A 194 15.47 -1.41 1.00
N LYS A 195 15.25 -2.17 -0.08
CA LYS A 195 14.97 -1.65 -1.43
C LYS A 195 13.71 -0.80 -1.45
N LEU A 196 12.64 -1.23 -0.80
CA LEU A 196 11.38 -0.48 -0.71
C LEU A 196 11.58 0.87 -0.01
N LYS A 197 12.33 0.91 1.10
CA LYS A 197 12.69 2.16 1.79
C LYS A 197 13.48 3.09 0.88
N GLN A 198 14.48 2.58 0.17
CA GLN A 198 15.29 3.35 -0.78
C GLN A 198 14.44 3.87 -1.95
N ALA A 199 13.55 3.04 -2.52
CA ALA A 199 12.69 3.41 -3.63
C ALA A 199 11.70 4.51 -3.25
N ASN A 200 11.07 4.40 -2.08
CA ASN A 200 10.20 5.44 -1.56
C ASN A 200 10.98 6.74 -1.31
N PHE A 201 12.17 6.67 -0.72
CA PHE A 201 13.02 7.84 -0.50
C PHE A 201 13.43 8.51 -1.81
N ALA A 202 13.90 7.73 -2.79
CA ALA A 202 14.34 8.22 -4.09
C ALA A 202 13.18 8.84 -4.89
N ASN A 203 12.00 8.20 -4.86
CA ASN A 203 10.79 8.74 -5.47
C ASN A 203 10.34 10.05 -4.81
N ASN A 204 10.43 10.15 -3.49
CA ASN A 204 10.05 11.37 -2.78
C ASN A 204 11.05 12.51 -3.01
N THR A 205 12.34 12.20 -3.16
CA THR A 205 13.41 13.22 -3.30
C THR A 205 13.61 13.68 -4.74
N LEU A 206 13.58 12.77 -5.70
CA LEU A 206 13.95 13.01 -7.10
C LEU A 206 12.84 12.61 -8.09
N GLY A 207 11.67 12.22 -7.61
CA GLY A 207 10.57 11.75 -8.44
C GLY A 207 10.95 10.51 -9.26
N ALA A 208 10.45 10.45 -10.50
CA ALA A 208 10.68 9.34 -11.42
C ALA A 208 12.16 9.11 -11.75
N ILE A 209 13.01 10.16 -11.73
CA ILE A 209 14.45 10.06 -12.01
C ILE A 209 15.14 9.26 -10.90
N GLY A 210 14.75 9.47 -9.64
CA GLY A 210 15.30 8.72 -8.50
C GLY A 210 15.03 7.21 -8.61
N LEU A 211 13.86 6.84 -9.14
CA LEU A 211 13.49 5.44 -9.32
C LEU A 211 14.29 4.74 -10.43
N PHE A 212 14.91 5.47 -11.36
CA PHE A 212 15.75 4.85 -12.39
C PHE A 212 16.93 4.08 -11.79
N PHE A 213 17.52 4.61 -10.71
CA PHE A 213 18.70 4.03 -10.04
C PHE A 213 18.40 2.90 -9.06
N VAL A 214 17.12 2.62 -8.79
CA VAL A 214 16.72 1.48 -7.96
C VAL A 214 16.69 0.24 -8.85
N SER A 215 17.59 -0.72 -8.69
CA SER A 215 17.54 -1.96 -9.48
C SER A 215 16.31 -2.81 -9.08
N ILE A 216 15.51 -3.21 -10.06
CA ILE A 216 14.47 -4.24 -9.90
C ILE A 216 14.75 -5.35 -10.89
N ASN A 217 14.70 -6.59 -10.40
CA ASN A 217 14.57 -7.75 -11.26
C ASN A 217 13.07 -8.01 -11.47
N TYR A 218 12.61 -7.87 -12.72
CA TYR A 218 11.20 -8.10 -13.10
C TYR A 218 10.91 -9.56 -13.47
N ASP A 219 11.93 -10.42 -13.43
CA ASP A 219 11.74 -11.86 -13.63
C ASP A 219 10.83 -12.43 -12.52
N ALA A 220 9.94 -13.32 -12.94
CA ALA A 220 8.58 -13.44 -12.40
C ALA A 220 8.48 -13.87 -10.93
N VAL A 221 7.45 -13.33 -10.26
CA VAL A 221 7.16 -13.50 -8.82
C VAL A 221 6.30 -14.74 -8.56
N SER A 222 6.72 -15.91 -9.01
CA SER A 222 6.03 -17.17 -8.68
C SER A 222 6.68 -17.88 -7.51
N THR A 223 5.89 -18.66 -6.76
CA THR A 223 6.40 -19.56 -5.72
C THR A 223 7.48 -20.51 -6.25
N GLU A 224 7.33 -20.96 -7.50
CA GLU A 224 8.31 -21.82 -8.17
C GLU A 224 9.64 -21.10 -8.37
N HIS A 225 9.63 -19.82 -8.78
CA HIS A 225 10.84 -19.04 -8.95
C HIS A 225 11.54 -18.78 -7.61
N ILE A 226 10.78 -18.44 -6.56
CA ILE A 226 11.31 -18.27 -5.20
C ILE A 226 11.98 -19.58 -4.71
N PHE A 227 11.37 -20.72 -5.01
CA PHE A 227 11.94 -22.01 -4.66
C PHE A 227 13.17 -22.37 -5.49
N GLU A 228 13.17 -22.04 -6.78
CA GLU A 228 14.32 -22.20 -7.67
C GLU A 228 15.51 -21.35 -7.20
N GLU A 229 15.28 -20.11 -6.78
CA GLU A 229 16.32 -19.26 -6.18
C GLU A 229 16.94 -19.91 -4.94
N PHE A 230 16.12 -20.48 -4.05
CA PHE A 230 16.63 -21.20 -2.89
C PHE A 230 17.53 -22.38 -3.29
N LEU A 231 17.12 -23.18 -4.28
CA LEU A 231 17.92 -24.31 -4.75
C LEU A 231 19.22 -23.85 -5.43
N ASN A 232 19.17 -22.78 -6.22
CA ASN A 232 20.36 -22.20 -6.85
C ASN A 232 21.36 -21.69 -5.82
N ASP A 233 20.90 -20.97 -4.79
CA ASP A 233 21.76 -20.49 -3.71
C ASP A 233 22.37 -21.67 -2.92
N PHE A 234 21.62 -22.76 -2.73
CA PHE A 234 22.12 -23.95 -2.06
C PHE A 234 23.18 -24.70 -2.89
N GLU A 235 22.92 -24.90 -4.17
CA GLU A 235 23.85 -25.60 -5.08
C GLU A 235 25.13 -24.79 -5.32
N GLY A 236 25.03 -23.46 -5.43
CA GLY A 236 26.20 -22.58 -5.57
C GLY A 236 27.11 -22.57 -4.33
N LEU A 237 26.56 -22.76 -3.13
CA LEU A 237 27.36 -22.91 -1.90
C LEU A 237 28.16 -24.22 -1.84
N GLU A 238 27.78 -25.26 -2.59
CA GLU A 238 28.54 -26.51 -2.68
C GLU A 238 29.72 -26.41 -3.66
N GLU A 239 29.60 -25.65 -4.76
CA GLU A 239 30.70 -25.47 -5.71
C GLU A 239 31.86 -24.65 -5.10
N ASP A 240 31.55 -23.59 -4.34
CA ASP A 240 32.57 -22.76 -3.67
C ASP A 240 33.35 -23.50 -2.57
N LEU A 241 32.76 -24.53 -1.95
CA LEU A 241 33.45 -25.35 -0.93
C LEU A 241 34.39 -26.41 -1.53
N VAL A 242 34.24 -26.75 -2.81
CA VAL A 242 35.09 -27.72 -3.50
C VAL A 242 36.36 -27.07 -4.07
N ASP A 243 36.30 -25.80 -4.46
CA ASP A 243 37.46 -25.07 -5.00
C ASP A 243 38.48 -24.64 -3.93
N ASP A 244 38.10 -24.55 -2.65
CA ASP A 244 39.02 -24.25 -1.53
C ASP A 244 39.79 -25.49 -1.02
N LEU A 245 39.63 -26.66 -1.64
CA LEU A 245 40.21 -27.95 -1.20
C LEU A 245 41.28 -28.54 -2.16
N ILE A 246 41.76 -27.78 -3.15
CA ILE A 246 42.81 -28.22 -4.11
C ILE A 246 44.15 -27.50 -3.89
#